data_AF-A0A7J9WTL9-F1
#
_entry.id   AF-A0A7J9WTL9-F1
#
_cell.length_a   1.000
_cell.length_b   1.000
_cell.length_c   1.000
_cell.angle_alpha   90.00
_cell.angle_beta   90.00
_cell.angle_gamma   90.00
#
_symmetry.space_group_name_H-M   'P 1'
#
loop_
_entity.id
_entity.type
_entity.pdbx_description
1 polymer ?
#
loop_
_entity_poly.entity_id
_entity_poly.type
_entity_poly.pdbx_seq_one_letter_code
_entity_poly.pdbx_strand_id
1 'polypeptide(L)'
;MEDLLDVRADAPLVKDEARSDPGRIAIADFAFAPEATEVEAGTRVTWNNDDAAEHTVTAIDGDFESNSLGQGESFSFTFDRPGTFAYRCAIHPEMEGVVNVR
;
A
#
# COMPACT_ATOMS: atom_id res chain seq x y z
N MET A 1 -48.10 19.30 25.32
CA MET A 1 -47.87 18.40 26.45
C MET A 1 -47.59 17.07 25.81
N GLU A 2 -46.32 16.66 25.82
CA GLU A 2 -45.80 15.31 25.51
C GLU A 2 -45.91 14.94 24.01
N ASP A 3 -44.96 14.31 23.31
CA ASP A 3 -43.80 13.52 23.70
C ASP A 3 -42.83 13.40 22.49
N LEU A 4 -41.67 12.81 22.75
CA LEU A 4 -40.44 12.70 21.96
C LEU A 4 -40.55 12.30 20.48
N LEU A 5 -39.61 12.82 19.69
CA LEU A 5 -38.73 12.01 18.82
C LEU A 5 -37.39 12.77 18.65
N ASP A 6 -36.41 12.39 19.47
CA ASP A 6 -35.00 12.73 19.32
C ASP A 6 -34.49 12.16 17.97
N VAL A 7 -34.15 13.05 17.03
CA VAL A 7 -33.15 12.73 16.00
C VAL A 7 -32.03 13.74 16.20
N ARG A 8 -31.01 13.32 16.95
CA ARG A 8 -29.73 14.00 17.00
C ARG A 8 -29.10 13.93 15.61
N ALA A 9 -29.30 14.98 14.83
CA ALA A 9 -28.54 15.24 13.62
C ALA A 9 -27.17 15.80 14.02
N ASP A 10 -26.34 14.94 14.60
CA ASP A 10 -24.89 15.18 14.81
C ASP A 10 -24.13 13.90 14.44
N ALA A 11 -24.37 13.40 13.22
CA ALA A 11 -23.40 12.57 12.56
C ALA A 11 -22.37 13.52 11.92
N PRO A 12 -21.10 13.51 12.35
CA PRO A 12 -20.10 14.30 11.66
C PRO A 12 -20.01 13.76 10.24
N LEU A 13 -20.17 14.64 9.25
CA LEU A 13 -19.70 14.40 7.91
C LEU A 13 -18.19 14.18 8.01
N VAL A 14 -17.76 12.92 8.12
CA VAL A 14 -16.38 12.57 7.86
C VAL A 14 -16.20 12.81 6.37
N LYS A 15 -15.72 14.01 6.04
CA LYS A 15 -14.94 14.19 4.82
C LYS A 15 -13.80 13.21 4.98
N ASP A 16 -13.72 12.22 4.10
CA ASP A 16 -12.54 11.39 3.93
C ASP A 16 -11.35 12.32 3.64
N GLU A 17 -10.77 12.87 4.69
CA GLU A 17 -9.37 13.26 4.70
C GLU A 17 -8.65 11.95 4.50
N ALA A 18 -8.10 11.76 3.29
CA ALA A 18 -7.43 10.55 2.85
C ALA A 18 -6.66 9.91 4.01
N ARG A 19 -7.25 8.89 4.62
CA ARG A 19 -6.57 8.08 5.60
C ARG A 19 -5.41 7.48 4.83
N SER A 20 -4.17 7.87 5.15
CA SER A 20 -2.99 7.20 4.61
C SER A 20 -3.22 5.71 4.83
N ASP A 21 -3.51 5.00 3.76
CA ASP A 21 -3.74 3.56 3.77
C ASP A 21 -2.34 2.98 3.95
N PRO A 22 -1.96 2.48 5.14
CA PRO A 22 -0.59 2.05 5.40
C PRO A 22 -0.19 0.89 4.47
N GLY A 23 -1.17 0.25 3.82
CA GLY A 23 -0.94 -0.75 2.79
C GLY A 23 -0.78 -0.17 1.38
N ARG A 24 -0.55 1.13 1.16
CA ARG A 24 -0.34 1.67 -0.20
C ARG A 24 1.07 2.19 -0.40
N ILE A 25 1.69 1.74 -1.49
CA ILE A 25 3.01 2.15 -1.94
C ILE A 25 2.86 2.62 -3.38
N ALA A 26 3.30 3.83 -3.69
CA ALA A 26 3.37 4.33 -5.06
C ALA A 26 4.71 3.92 -5.68
N ILE A 27 4.73 3.69 -6.97
CA ILE A 27 5.94 3.59 -7.78
C ILE A 27 5.95 4.84 -8.66
N ALA A 28 6.90 5.74 -8.41
CA ALA A 28 7.03 7.01 -9.13
C ALA A 28 8.48 7.46 -9.09
N ASP A 29 8.91 8.23 -10.09
CA ASP A 29 10.26 8.78 -10.18
C ASP A 29 11.37 7.71 -10.00
N PHE A 30 11.17 6.51 -10.56
CA PHE A 30 12.06 5.36 -10.35
C PHE A 30 12.33 5.05 -8.87
N ALA A 31 11.30 5.11 -8.02
CA ALA A 31 11.38 4.77 -6.60
C ALA A 31 10.07 4.14 -6.07
N PHE A 32 10.18 3.41 -4.97
CA PHE A 32 9.03 3.00 -4.14
C PHE A 32 8.77 4.06 -3.07
N ALA A 33 7.52 4.50 -2.93
CA ALA A 33 7.14 5.58 -2.02
C ALA A 33 5.94 5.18 -1.13
N PRO A 34 6.12 5.08 0.21
CA PRO A 34 7.40 5.18 0.92
C PRO A 34 8.32 3.99 0.63
N GLU A 35 9.64 4.20 0.77
CA GLU A 35 10.65 3.14 0.63
C GLU A 35 10.51 2.09 1.74
N ALA A 36 10.20 2.54 2.96
CA ALA A 36 9.94 1.70 4.12
C ALA A 36 8.49 1.85 4.59
N THR A 37 7.76 0.74 4.62
CA THR A 37 6.35 0.69 5.00
C THR A 37 6.20 -0.18 6.26
N GLU A 38 5.49 0.32 7.27
CA GLU A 38 5.15 -0.44 8.47
C GLU A 38 3.68 -0.85 8.43
N VAL A 39 3.40 -2.14 8.65
CA VAL A 39 2.04 -2.70 8.70
C VAL A 39 1.91 -3.75 9.80
N GLU A 40 0.68 -4.07 10.17
CA GLU A 40 0.38 -5.20 11.07
C GLU A 40 0.24 -6.50 10.25
N ALA A 41 0.52 -7.66 10.84
CA ALA A 41 0.23 -8.94 10.21
C ALA A 41 -1.25 -9.06 9.79
N GLY A 42 -1.48 -9.63 8.60
CA GLY A 42 -2.77 -9.69 7.91
C GLY A 42 -3.05 -8.50 7.00
N THR A 43 -2.17 -7.49 6.95
CA THR A 43 -2.35 -6.33 6.06
C THR A 43 -2.10 -6.71 4.61
N ARG A 44 -3.01 -6.30 3.71
CA ARG A 44 -2.79 -6.28 2.27
C ARG A 44 -2.05 -5.01 1.89
N VAL A 45 -0.83 -5.14 1.39
CA VAL A 45 -0.08 -4.04 0.76
C VAL A 45 -0.35 -4.05 -0.74
N THR A 46 -0.46 -2.86 -1.33
CA THR A 46 -0.74 -2.61 -2.74
C THR A 46 0.26 -1.59 -3.26
N TRP A 47 1.01 -2.01 -4.27
CA TRP A 47 1.85 -1.15 -5.07
C TRP A 47 1.05 -0.66 -6.28
N ASN A 48 1.12 0.63 -6.59
CA ASN A 48 0.51 1.23 -7.77
C ASN A 48 1.60 1.90 -8.58
N ASN A 49 1.70 1.58 -9.86
CA ASN A 49 2.66 2.23 -10.73
C ASN A 49 2.11 3.55 -11.27
N ASP A 50 2.55 4.66 -10.69
CA ASP A 50 2.21 6.01 -11.16
C ASP A 50 3.27 6.54 -12.14
N ASP A 51 4.39 5.84 -12.29
CA ASP A 51 5.44 6.12 -13.26
C ASP A 51 4.99 5.78 -14.69
N ALA A 52 5.58 6.45 -15.68
CA ALA A 52 5.41 6.11 -17.08
C ALA A 52 6.24 4.88 -17.48
N ALA A 53 7.34 4.61 -16.75
CA ALA A 53 8.16 3.42 -16.95
C ALA A 53 7.48 2.17 -16.39
N GLU A 54 7.75 1.02 -17.02
CA GLU A 54 7.34 -0.27 -16.47
C GLU A 54 8.20 -0.65 -15.26
N HIS A 55 7.55 -1.22 -14.24
CA HIS A 55 8.23 -1.65 -13.02
C HIS A 55 7.73 -3.02 -12.56
N THR A 56 8.49 -3.66 -11.67
CA THR A 56 8.05 -4.87 -10.96
C THR A 56 8.21 -4.69 -9.47
N VAL A 57 7.55 -5.56 -8.71
CA VAL A 57 7.70 -5.70 -7.26
C VAL A 57 8.14 -7.14 -7.01
N THR A 58 9.42 -7.33 -6.69
CA THR A 58 10.03 -8.67 -6.57
C THR A 58 10.74 -8.80 -5.23
N ALA A 59 10.27 -9.71 -4.38
CA ALA A 59 10.91 -10.01 -3.10
C ALA A 59 12.33 -10.55 -3.30
N ILE A 60 13.26 -10.15 -2.44
CA ILE A 60 14.67 -10.59 -2.52
C ILE A 60 14.82 -12.07 -2.15
N ASP A 61 14.00 -12.57 -1.23
CA ASP A 61 13.96 -13.96 -0.79
C ASP A 61 13.10 -14.87 -1.68
N GLY A 62 12.34 -14.28 -2.61
CA GLY A 62 11.45 -14.99 -3.54
C GLY A 62 10.05 -15.28 -2.98
N ASP A 63 9.65 -14.67 -1.86
CA ASP A 63 8.33 -14.89 -1.25
C ASP A 63 7.15 -14.35 -2.09
N PHE A 64 7.38 -13.30 -2.89
CA PHE A 64 6.40 -12.74 -3.82
C PHE A 64 7.04 -12.08 -5.03
N GLU A 65 6.30 -12.08 -6.15
CA GLU A 65 6.66 -11.32 -7.34
C GLU A 65 5.40 -10.84 -8.08
N SER A 66 5.47 -9.65 -8.67
CA SER A 66 4.50 -9.16 -9.63
C SER A 66 4.89 -9.54 -11.06
N ASN A 67 3.94 -9.47 -11.99
CA ASN A 67 4.27 -9.29 -13.42
C ASN A 67 4.87 -7.87 -13.65
N SER A 68 5.24 -7.56 -14.90
CA SER A 68 5.46 -6.15 -15.30
C SER A 68 4.20 -5.34 -15.03
N LEU A 69 4.36 -4.18 -14.38
CA LEU A 69 3.31 -3.23 -14.11
C LEU A 69 3.52 -2.02 -15.02
N GLY A 70 2.60 -1.80 -15.96
CA GLY A 70 2.53 -0.56 -16.72
C GLY A 70 1.96 0.59 -15.88
N GLN A 71 1.94 1.80 -16.45
CA GLN A 71 1.36 2.97 -15.80
C GLN A 71 -0.12 2.73 -15.43
N GLY A 72 -0.46 3.03 -14.19
CA GLY A 72 -1.78 2.86 -13.59
C GLY A 72 -2.10 1.43 -13.13
N GLU A 73 -1.21 0.46 -13.37
CA GLU A 73 -1.40 -0.91 -12.91
C GLU A 73 -0.93 -1.11 -11.47
N SER A 74 -1.49 -2.13 -10.82
CA SER A 74 -1.25 -2.41 -9.41
C SER A 74 -0.94 -3.86 -9.14
N PHE A 75 -0.17 -4.10 -8.08
CA PHE A 75 0.06 -5.41 -7.50
C PHE A 75 -0.28 -5.38 -6.01
N SER A 76 -0.86 -6.46 -5.48
CA SER A 76 -1.15 -6.57 -4.05
C SER A 76 -0.65 -7.90 -3.48
N PHE A 77 -0.12 -7.85 -2.25
CA PHE A 77 0.29 -9.01 -1.48
C PHE A 77 -0.18 -8.87 -0.02
N THR A 78 -0.64 -9.97 0.58
CA THR A 78 -1.04 -10.00 1.99
C THR A 78 0.09 -10.57 2.84
N PHE A 79 0.52 -9.82 3.85
CA PHE A 79 1.58 -10.23 4.76
C PHE A 79 1.01 -10.80 6.05
N ASP A 80 0.87 -12.12 6.14
CA ASP A 80 0.22 -12.79 7.29
C ASP A 80 1.15 -13.10 8.47
N ARG A 81 2.45 -12.80 8.35
CA ARG A 81 3.46 -13.13 9.37
C ARG A 81 4.33 -11.91 9.69
N PRO A 82 4.62 -11.65 10.98
CA PRO A 82 5.61 -10.65 11.36
C PRO A 82 6.97 -10.93 10.74
N GLY A 83 7.69 -9.87 10.36
CA GLY A 83 8.98 -9.97 9.70
C GLY A 83 9.36 -8.72 8.90
N THR A 84 10.53 -8.78 8.28
CA THR A 84 11.05 -7.75 7.38
C THR A 84 11.16 -8.35 5.98
N PHE A 85 10.47 -7.73 5.02
CA PHE A 85 10.34 -8.21 3.66
C PHE A 85 10.96 -7.19 2.71
N ALA A 86 12.21 -7.44 2.30
CA ALA A 86 12.92 -6.61 1.34
C ALA A 86 12.55 -7.01 -0.10
N TYR A 87 12.39 -6.02 -0.97
CA TYR A 87 12.02 -6.22 -2.36
C TYR A 87 12.69 -5.19 -3.26
N ARG A 88 12.68 -5.45 -4.56
CA ARG A 88 13.24 -4.56 -5.59
C ARG A 88 12.42 -4.57 -6.87
N CYS A 89 12.70 -3.62 -7.76
CA CYS A 89 12.33 -3.74 -9.16
C CYS A 89 13.36 -4.62 -9.90
N ALA A 90 12.90 -5.60 -10.67
CA ALA A 90 13.75 -6.48 -11.45
C ALA A 90 14.27 -5.82 -12.74
N ILE A 91 13.56 -4.81 -13.24
CA ILE A 91 13.92 -4.03 -14.44
C ILE A 91 14.94 -2.93 -14.10
N HIS A 92 14.74 -2.28 -12.94
CA HIS A 92 15.56 -1.18 -12.44
C HIS A 92 16.11 -1.53 -11.04
N PRO A 93 17.23 -2.27 -10.93
CA PRO A 93 17.66 -2.87 -9.66
C PRO A 93 18.10 -1.90 -8.57
N GLU A 94 18.24 -0.61 -8.88
CA GLU A 94 18.51 0.47 -7.92
C GLU A 94 17.27 0.83 -7.08
N MET A 95 16.07 0.41 -7.52
CA MET A 95 14.83 0.57 -6.77
C MET A 95 14.71 -0.54 -5.75
N GLU A 96 14.84 -0.19 -4.48
CA GLU A 96 14.67 -1.10 -3.34
C GLU A 96 13.59 -0.57 -2.40
N GLY A 97 12.94 -1.48 -1.68
CA GLY A 97 11.97 -1.13 -0.67
C GLY A 97 11.86 -2.22 0.39
N VAL A 98 11.20 -1.88 1.50
CA VAL A 98 11.00 -2.80 2.62
C VAL A 98 9.60 -2.66 3.21
N VAL A 99 8.95 -3.80 3.48
CA VAL A 99 7.76 -3.88 4.32
C VAL A 99 8.15 -4.50 5.66
N ASN A 100 7.90 -3.78 6.75
CA ASN A 100 8.07 -4.28 8.11
C ASN A 100 6.71 -4.62 8.68
N VAL A 101 6.51 -5.89 9.03
CA VAL A 101 5.26 -6.44 9.52
C VAL A 101 5.42 -6.72 11.02
N ARG A 102 4.54 -6.12 11.83
CA ARG A 102 4.51 -6.31 13.28
C ARG A 102 3.43 -7.30 13.70
#